data_AF-A0ABD5DG72-F1
#
_entry.id   AF-A0ABD5DG72-F1
#
_cell.length_a   1.000
_cell.length_b   1.000
_cell.length_c   1.000
_cell.angle_alpha   90.00
_cell.angle_beta   90.00
_cell.angle_gamma   90.00
#
_symmetry.space_group_name_H-M   'P 1'
#
loop_
_entity.id
_entity.type
_entity.pdbx_description
1 polymer ?
#
loop_
_entity_poly.entity_id
_entity_poly.type
_entity_poly.pdbx_seq_one_letter_code
_entity_poly.pdbx_strand_id
1 'polypeptide(L)' 'ICTTRIVTGVGVPQITAVSDAVEALEGTGIPVIADGGIRFSGDIAKAIAAGAAAVMVGSMLAGTEESPGEIELYQGRSY' A
#
# COMPACT_ATOMS: atom_id res chain seq x y z
N ILE A 1 -3.78 -4.81 8.32
CA ILE A 1 -2.67 -4.15 9.06
C ILE A 1 -1.50 -5.13 9.11
N CYS A 2 -0.26 -4.68 8.86
CA CYS A 2 0.89 -5.59 8.74
C CYS A 2 1.62 -5.72 10.09
N THR A 3 1.87 -6.95 10.54
CA THR A 3 2.58 -7.25 11.80
C THR A 3 3.98 -7.81 11.59
N THR A 4 4.41 -8.04 10.34
CA THR A 4 5.68 -8.70 10.00
C THR A 4 6.87 -8.09 10.73
N ARG A 5 7.03 -6.75 10.70
CA ARG A 5 8.16 -6.09 11.38
C ARG A 5 8.21 -6.38 12.89
N ILE A 6 7.05 -6.46 13.55
CA ILE A 6 6.97 -6.71 15.00
C ILE A 6 7.27 -8.19 15.30
N VAL A 7 6.71 -9.11 14.49
CA VAL A 7 6.83 -10.55 14.73
C VAL A 7 8.19 -11.10 14.31
N THR A 8 8.75 -10.64 13.19
CA THR A 8 9.97 -11.21 12.59
C THR A 8 11.18 -10.30 12.68
N GLY A 9 11.00 -9.01 13.01
CA GLY A 9 12.08 -8.01 12.94
C GLY A 9 12.47 -7.61 11.51
N VAL A 10 11.78 -8.12 10.48
CA VAL A 10 12.14 -7.89 9.07
C VAL A 10 11.24 -6.83 8.45
N GLY A 11 11.85 -5.91 7.71
CA GLY A 11 11.15 -4.97 6.83
C GLY A 11 12.03 -3.80 6.41
N VAL A 12 11.60 -3.11 5.36
CA VAL A 12 12.25 -1.93 4.79
C VAL A 12 11.26 -0.75 4.78
N PRO A 13 11.70 0.51 4.94
CA PRO A 13 10.85 1.68 4.70
C PRO A 13 10.37 1.75 3.25
N GLN A 14 9.08 2.04 3.04
CA GLN A 14 8.43 1.79 1.73
C GLN A 14 8.99 2.62 0.57
N ILE A 15 9.35 3.89 0.79
CA ILE A 15 9.94 4.72 -0.28
C ILE A 15 11.29 4.15 -0.72
N THR A 16 12.12 3.71 0.22
CA THR A 16 13.39 3.03 -0.08
C THR A 16 13.14 1.73 -0.84
N ALA A 17 12.19 0.91 -0.39
CA ALA A 17 11.85 -0.36 -1.04
C ALA A 17 11.44 -0.17 -2.51
N VAL A 18 10.60 0.83 -2.79
CA VAL A 18 10.15 1.15 -4.15
C VAL A 18 11.30 1.66 -4.99
N SER A 19 12.08 2.63 -4.49
CA SER A 19 13.21 3.22 -5.21
C SER A 19 14.24 2.16 -5.59
N ASP A 20 14.64 1.31 -4.63
CA ASP A 20 15.63 0.26 -4.85
C ASP A 20 15.13 -0.80 -5.86
N ALA A 21 13.84 -1.16 -5.79
CA ALA A 21 13.24 -2.12 -6.72
C ALA A 21 13.13 -1.57 -8.15
N VAL A 22 12.80 -0.29 -8.30
CA VAL A 22 12.74 0.39 -9.60
C VAL A 22 14.14 0.49 -10.21
N GLU A 23 15.14 0.90 -9.43
CA GLU A 23 16.54 0.97 -9.87
C GLU A 23 17.04 -0.41 -10.33
N ALA A 24 16.75 -1.47 -9.58
CA ALA A 24 17.14 -2.83 -9.94
C ALA A 24 16.50 -3.36 -11.24
N LEU A 25 15.36 -2.78 -11.65
CA LEU A 25 14.60 -3.19 -12.84
C LEU A 25 14.78 -2.22 -14.02
N GLU A 26 15.66 -1.23 -13.92
CA GLU A 26 15.89 -0.24 -14.98
C GLU A 26 16.29 -0.93 -16.30
N GLY A 27 15.69 -0.49 -17.42
CA GLY A 27 15.94 -1.05 -18.75
C GLY A 27 15.23 -2.37 -19.06
N THR A 28 14.59 -3.02 -18.09
CA THR A 28 13.87 -4.28 -18.31
C THR A 28 12.46 -4.10 -18.87
N GLY A 29 11.87 -2.92 -18.69
CA GLY A 29 10.47 -2.64 -19.04
C GLY A 29 9.44 -3.27 -18.08
N ILE A 30 9.87 -3.87 -16.98
CA ILE A 30 9.00 -4.47 -15.97
C ILE A 30 8.54 -3.37 -14.98
N PRO A 31 7.23 -3.13 -14.82
CA PRO A 31 6.73 -2.10 -13.91
C PRO A 31 6.76 -2.56 -12.44
N VAL A 32 6.94 -1.61 -11.52
CA VAL A 32 6.85 -1.83 -10.06
C VAL A 32 5.53 -1.28 -9.53
N ILE A 33 4.85 -2.07 -8.69
CA ILE A 33 3.65 -1.66 -7.96
C ILE A 33 4.02 -1.47 -6.48
N ALA A 34 3.76 -0.29 -5.93
CA ALA A 34 3.95 -0.05 -4.50
C ALA A 34 2.74 -0.56 -3.71
N ASP A 35 2.93 -1.57 -2.85
CA ASP A 35 1.85 -2.21 -2.08
C ASP A 35 1.95 -1.93 -0.58
N GLY A 36 0.97 -1.18 -0.06
CA GLY A 36 0.82 -0.92 1.36
C GLY A 36 1.56 0.34 1.86
N GLY A 37 1.23 0.75 3.08
CA GLY A 37 1.80 1.95 3.70
C GLY A 37 1.19 3.28 3.23
N ILE A 38 0.25 3.26 2.29
CA ILE A 38 -0.49 4.44 1.80
C ILE A 38 -1.61 4.80 2.78
N ARG A 39 -1.58 6.02 3.33
CA ARG A 39 -2.63 6.52 4.23
C ARG A 39 -3.39 7.71 3.63
N PHE A 40 -2.69 8.54 2.86
CA PHE A 40 -3.26 9.71 2.23
C PHE A 40 -2.89 9.77 0.75
N SER A 41 -3.62 10.57 -0.03
CA SER A 41 -3.32 10.82 -1.45
C SER A 41 -1.89 11.30 -1.68
N GLY A 42 -1.33 12.07 -0.73
CA GLY A 42 0.08 12.49 -0.80
C GLY A 42 1.08 11.35 -0.72
N ASP A 43 0.75 10.22 -0.10
CA ASP A 43 1.62 9.03 -0.08
C ASP A 43 1.61 8.34 -1.45
N ILE A 44 0.47 8.37 -2.17
CA ILE A 44 0.38 7.88 -3.56
C ILE A 44 1.30 8.71 -4.45
N ALA A 45 1.20 10.04 -4.36
CA ALA A 45 2.05 10.94 -5.14
C ALA A 45 3.55 10.67 -4.90
N LYS A 46 3.95 10.42 -3.65
CA LYS A 46 5.34 10.08 -3.30
C LYS A 46 5.77 8.71 -3.83
N ALA A 47 4.89 7.70 -3.80
CA ALA A 47 5.21 6.38 -4.33
C ALA A 47 5.43 6.42 -5.85
N ILE A 48 4.58 7.16 -6.58
CA ILE A 48 4.75 7.38 -8.03
C ILE A 48 6.03 8.20 -8.30
N ALA A 49 6.29 9.25 -7.50
CA ALA A 49 7.54 10.02 -7.62
C ALA A 49 8.80 9.18 -7.34
N ALA A 50 8.69 8.14 -6.51
CA ALA A 50 9.76 7.18 -6.26
C ALA A 50 9.93 6.13 -7.39
N GLY A 51 9.12 6.21 -8.44
CA GLY A 51 9.24 5.38 -9.65
C GLY A 51 8.23 4.24 -9.77
N ALA A 52 7.30 4.07 -8.82
CA ALA A 52 6.24 3.08 -8.98
C ALA A 52 5.33 3.45 -10.16
N ALA A 53 4.94 2.45 -10.95
CA ALA A 53 4.00 2.61 -12.06
C ALA A 53 2.53 2.68 -11.57
N ALA A 54 2.24 2.02 -10.44
CA ALA A 54 0.94 2.02 -9.80
C ALA A 54 1.08 1.79 -8.29
N VAL A 55 -0.02 1.98 -7.56
CA VAL A 55 -0.12 1.65 -6.14
C VAL A 55 -1.22 0.61 -5.90
N MET A 56 -0.98 -0.33 -5.00
CA MET A 56 -2.00 -1.21 -4.46
C MET A 56 -2.47 -0.65 -3.11
N VAL A 57 -3.78 -0.53 -2.95
CA VAL A 57 -4.41 0.00 -1.74
C VAL A 57 -5.44 -0.98 -1.21
N GLY A 58 -5.28 -1.37 0.05
CA GLY A 58 -6.24 -2.23 0.76
C GLY A 58 -7.14 -1.40 1.67
N SER A 59 -6.60 -0.94 2.80
CA SER A 59 -7.38 -0.28 3.86
C SER A 59 -8.12 0.99 3.45
N MET A 60 -7.66 1.69 2.40
CA MET A 60 -8.33 2.88 1.88
C MET A 60 -9.64 2.56 1.17
N LEU A 61 -9.72 1.37 0.55
CA LEU A 61 -10.91 0.89 -0.16
C LEU A 61 -11.72 -0.12 0.67
N ALA A 62 -11.24 -0.46 1.86
CA ALA A 62 -11.99 -1.31 2.78
C ALA A 62 -13.17 -0.52 3.38
N GLY A 63 -14.35 -1.14 3.42
CA GLY A 63 -15.57 -0.54 3.97
C GLY A 63 -16.33 0.35 2.97
N THR A 64 -15.96 0.37 1.69
CA THR A 64 -16.83 0.92 0.63
C THR A 64 -17.96 -0.06 0.31
N GLU A 65 -19.00 0.42 -0.38
CA GLU A 65 -20.17 -0.38 -0.76
C GLU A 65 -19.81 -1.63 -1.59
N GLU A 66 -18.81 -1.50 -2.46
CA GLU A 66 -18.36 -2.56 -3.35
C GLU A 66 -17.39 -3.54 -2.67
N SER A 67 -16.85 -3.17 -1.50
CA SER A 67 -15.90 -4.02 -0.80
C SER A 67 -16.63 -5.21 -0.17
N PRO A 68 -16.07 -6.43 -0.25
CA PRO A 68 -16.73 -7.61 0.29
C PRO A 68 -16.80 -7.54 1.82
N GLY A 69 -17.93 -7.99 2.38
CA GLY A 69 -18.21 -7.95 3.81
C GLY A 69 -19.68 -7.62 4.05
N GLU A 70 -20.14 -7.82 5.28
CA GLU A 70 -21.48 -7.39 5.72
C GLU A 70 -21.31 -6.14 6.58
N ILE A 71 -22.23 -5.17 6.46
CA ILE A 71 -22.22 -3.99 7.31
C ILE A 71 -22.63 -4.39 8.74
N GLU A 72 -21.78 -4.09 9.71
CA GLU A 72 -22.05 -4.32 11.12
C GLU A 72 -22.36 -2.99 11.84
N LEU A 73 -23.53 -2.90 12.48
CA LEU A 73 -23.84 -1.74 13.32
C LEU A 73 -23.26 -1.96 14.73
N TYR A 74 -22.15 -1.30 15.01
CA TYR A 74 -21.46 -1.38 16.30
C TYR A 74 -21.41 -0.01 16.97
N GLN A 75 -21.93 0.07 18.20
CA GLN A 75 -21.97 1.30 19.00
C GLN A 75 -22.55 2.53 18.25
N GLY A 76 -23.56 2.30 17.41
CA GLY A 76 -24.23 3.34 16.63
C GLY A 76 -23.44 3.84 15.41
N ARG A 77 -22.41 3.11 14.98
CA ARG A 77 -21.67 3.36 13.74
C ARG A 77 -21.70 2.12 12.86
N SER A 78 -21.69 2.34 11.55
CA SER A 78 -21.53 1.27 10.56
C SER A 78 -20.06 0.96 10.39
N TYR A 79 -19.72 -0.32 10.43
CA TYR A 79 -18.40 -0.88 10.16
C TYR A 79 -18.49 -1.92 9.05
#